data_AF-A0A164AI22-F1
#
_entry.id   AF-A0A164AI22-F1
#
_cell.length_a   1.000
_cell.length_b   1.000
_cell.length_c   1.000
_cell.angle_alpha   90.00
_cell.angle_beta   90.00
_cell.angle_gamma   90.00
#
_symmetry.space_group_name_H-M   'P 1'
#
loop_
_entity.id
_entity.type
_entity.pdbx_description
1 polymer ?
#
loop_
_entity_poly.entity_id
_entity_poly.type
_entity_poly.pdbx_seq_one_letter_code
_entity_poly.pdbx_strand_id
1 'polypeptide(L)'
;MPIITQHDLVIPYPKKIELSIQFDYAIVDIHNSFDYLEELWEDIVTTISNAITDRGITILEGTTDIKDDYTIIAYNVVILAVPPYINFSFIHDELTANELPHQLLLTTPNHYNNEEYDILLETK
;
A
#
# COMPACT_ATOMS: atom_id res chain seq x y z
N MET A 1 10.73 -15.27 8.99
CA MET A 1 9.32 -15.38 8.56
C MET A 1 8.71 -14.03 8.87
N PRO A 2 8.27 -13.27 7.85
CA PRO A 2 7.57 -12.01 8.08
C PRO A 2 6.30 -12.30 8.90
N ILE A 3 6.05 -11.48 9.91
CA ILE A 3 4.85 -11.60 10.76
C ILE A 3 3.73 -10.83 10.07
N ILE A 4 2.95 -11.52 9.22
CA ILE A 4 1.76 -10.93 8.59
C ILE A 4 0.67 -10.78 9.66
N THR A 5 0.43 -9.56 10.15
CA THR A 5 -0.66 -9.26 11.11
C THR A 5 -1.88 -8.69 10.38
N GLN A 6 -2.50 -9.49 9.53
CA GLN A 6 -3.62 -8.99 8.73
C GLN A 6 -4.94 -8.98 9.52
N HIS A 7 -5.66 -7.87 9.42
CA HIS A 7 -7.07 -7.78 9.79
C HIS A 7 -7.89 -7.65 8.50
N ASP A 8 -8.77 -8.62 8.23
CA ASP A 8 -9.71 -8.50 7.11
C ASP A 8 -10.65 -7.32 7.36
N LEU A 9 -10.72 -6.40 6.39
CA LEU A 9 -11.61 -5.26 6.55
C LEU A 9 -13.03 -5.64 6.12
N VAL A 10 -13.92 -5.77 7.11
CA VAL A 10 -15.35 -6.04 6.87
C VAL A 10 -16.01 -4.80 6.25
N ILE A 11 -16.66 -4.99 5.10
CA ILE A 11 -17.31 -3.93 4.32
C ILE A 11 -18.80 -4.25 4.21
N PRO A 12 -19.66 -3.65 5.07
CA PRO A 12 -21.09 -3.95 5.09
C PRO A 12 -21.85 -3.40 3.88
N TYR A 13 -21.33 -2.34 3.24
CA TYR A 13 -21.87 -1.72 2.03
C TYR A 13 -20.72 -1.03 1.29
N PRO A 14 -20.85 -0.74 -0.02
CA PRO A 14 -19.80 -0.07 -0.78
C PRO A 14 -19.41 1.27 -0.15
N LYS A 15 -18.13 1.45 0.16
CA LYS A 15 -17.61 2.66 0.81
C LYS A 15 -16.25 3.04 0.27
N LYS A 16 -15.92 4.33 0.35
CA LYS A 16 -14.55 4.80 0.12
C LYS A 16 -13.66 4.34 1.26
N ILE A 17 -12.45 3.91 0.92
CA ILE A 17 -11.40 3.58 1.88
C ILE A 17 -10.14 4.29 1.44
N GLU A 18 -9.54 4.99 2.37
CA GLU A 18 -8.22 5.60 2.22
C GLU A 18 -7.18 4.59 2.72
N LEU A 19 -6.17 4.32 1.91
CA LEU A 19 -5.08 3.41 2.23
C LEU A 19 -3.77 4.15 2.06
N SER A 20 -2.85 3.96 3.00
CA SER A 20 -1.47 4.39 2.88
C SER A 20 -0.60 3.14 2.81
N ILE A 21 0.07 2.93 1.67
CA ILE A 21 0.98 1.79 1.47
C ILE A 21 2.39 2.34 1.57
N GLN A 22 3.03 2.06 2.70
CA GLN A 22 4.28 2.68 3.13
C GLN A 22 5.45 1.71 2.97
N PHE A 23 6.58 2.26 2.55
CA PHE A 23 7.85 1.58 2.44
C PHE A 23 8.95 2.41 3.13
N ASP A 24 9.94 1.73 3.69
CA ASP A 24 11.17 2.40 4.16
C ASP A 24 11.84 3.07 2.96
N TYR A 25 12.15 4.37 3.03
CA TYR A 25 12.83 5.07 1.96
C TYR A 25 14.18 4.43 1.59
N ALA A 26 14.79 3.68 2.51
CA ALA A 26 16.00 2.90 2.25
C ALA A 26 15.82 1.78 1.21
N ILE A 27 14.60 1.29 0.94
CA ILE A 27 14.37 0.38 -0.21
C ILE A 27 14.71 1.06 -1.54
N VAL A 28 14.68 2.40 -1.53
CA VAL A 28 14.86 3.27 -2.68
C VAL A 28 16.30 3.82 -2.75
N ASP A 29 17.06 3.75 -1.66
CA ASP A 29 18.46 4.24 -1.55
C ASP A 29 19.53 3.19 -1.91
N ILE A 30 19.13 1.95 -2.23
CA ILE A 30 20.08 0.84 -2.44
C ILE A 30 21.03 1.12 -3.63
N HIS A 31 20.71 2.03 -4.56
CA HIS A 31 21.44 2.21 -5.83
C HIS A 31 22.00 3.62 -6.12
N ASN A 32 21.94 4.57 -5.17
CA ASN A 32 22.63 5.89 -5.27
C ASN A 32 22.38 6.72 -6.56
N SER A 33 21.33 6.43 -7.33
CA SER A 33 20.98 7.17 -8.55
C SER A 33 19.52 7.60 -8.48
N PHE A 34 19.27 8.92 -8.50
CA PHE A 34 17.91 9.49 -8.49
C PHE A 34 17.05 8.99 -9.67
N ASP A 35 17.65 8.74 -10.83
CA ASP A 35 16.93 8.25 -12.01
C ASP A 35 16.39 6.82 -11.79
N TYR A 36 17.12 5.99 -11.05
CA TYR A 36 16.70 4.62 -10.71
C TYR A 36 15.58 4.61 -9.67
N LEU A 37 15.54 5.63 -8.82
CA LEU A 37 14.52 5.81 -7.79
C LEU A 37 13.15 6.11 -8.40
N GLU A 38 13.09 6.97 -9.41
CA GLU A 38 11.84 7.32 -10.09
C GLU A 38 11.26 6.11 -10.84
N GLU A 39 12.11 5.36 -11.56
CA GLU A 39 11.72 4.16 -12.31
C GLU A 39 11.22 3.04 -11.39
N LEU A 40 11.98 2.71 -10.32
CA LEU A 40 11.56 1.68 -9.36
C LEU A 40 10.26 2.05 -8.65
N TRP A 41 10.08 3.32 -8.28
CA TRP A 41 8.85 3.77 -7.64
C TRP A 41 7.65 3.71 -8.59
N GLU A 42 7.83 4.10 -9.85
CA GLU A 42 6.80 3.98 -10.89
C GLU A 42 6.36 2.50 -11.07
N ASP A 43 7.31 1.57 -11.09
CA ASP A 43 7.05 0.13 -11.18
C ASP A 43 6.25 -0.39 -9.96
N ILE A 44 6.61 0.05 -8.75
CA ILE A 44 5.89 -0.29 -7.52
C ILE A 44 4.45 0.23 -7.58
N VAL A 45 4.26 1.53 -7.86
CA VAL A 45 2.93 2.16 -7.94
C VAL A 45 2.07 1.50 -9.01
N THR A 46 2.65 1.21 -10.17
CA THR A 46 1.96 0.55 -11.28
C THR A 46 1.55 -0.86 -10.92
N THR A 47 2.44 -1.64 -10.29
CA THR A 47 2.15 -3.01 -9.85
C THR A 47 1.02 -3.03 -8.83
N ILE A 48 1.06 -2.13 -7.84
CA ILE A 48 -0.01 -2.00 -6.83
C ILE A 48 -1.34 -1.60 -7.49
N SER A 49 -1.30 -0.63 -8.40
CA SER A 49 -2.51 -0.13 -9.08
C SER A 49 -3.17 -1.22 -9.94
N ASN A 50 -2.36 -2.00 -10.66
CA ASN A 50 -2.84 -3.15 -11.43
C ASN A 50 -3.40 -4.23 -10.51
N ALA A 51 -2.68 -4.56 -9.42
CA ALA A 51 -3.13 -5.55 -8.44
C ALA A 51 -4.52 -5.23 -7.85
N ILE A 52 -4.80 -3.95 -7.61
CA ILE A 52 -6.10 -3.46 -7.13
C ILE A 52 -7.16 -3.55 -8.25
N THR A 53 -6.85 -3.03 -9.44
CA THR A 53 -7.83 -2.92 -10.53
C THR A 53 -8.17 -4.26 -11.18
N ASP A 54 -7.23 -5.20 -11.28
CA ASP A 54 -7.44 -6.57 -11.78
C ASP A 54 -8.40 -7.37 -10.90
N ARG A 55 -8.53 -6.97 -9.63
CA ARG A 55 -9.50 -7.54 -8.67
C ARG A 55 -10.86 -6.85 -8.72
N GLY A 56 -11.07 -5.94 -9.67
CA GLY A 56 -12.32 -5.20 -9.86
C GLY A 56 -12.55 -4.08 -8.86
N ILE A 57 -11.52 -3.68 -8.10
CA ILE A 57 -11.60 -2.57 -7.15
C ILE A 57 -11.31 -1.28 -7.91
N THR A 58 -12.19 -0.29 -7.76
CA THR A 58 -11.99 1.02 -8.42
C THR A 58 -11.07 1.90 -7.58
N ILE A 59 -9.97 2.38 -8.18
CA ILE A 59 -9.15 3.46 -7.63
C ILE A 59 -9.83 4.79 -7.97
N LEU A 60 -10.09 5.60 -6.96
CA LEU A 60 -10.69 6.93 -7.10
C LEU A 60 -9.61 8.00 -7.19
N GLU A 61 -8.59 7.89 -6.34
CA GLU A 61 -7.49 8.85 -6.21
C GLU A 61 -6.21 8.08 -5.83
N GLY A 62 -5.05 8.57 -6.28
CA GLY A 62 -3.75 8.00 -5.95
C GLY A 62 -2.68 9.09 -5.94
N THR A 63 -1.93 9.20 -4.86
CA THR A 63 -0.85 10.18 -4.69
C THR A 63 0.36 9.53 -4.06
N THR A 64 1.55 9.96 -4.49
CA THR A 64 2.79 9.63 -3.81
C THR A 64 3.04 10.68 -2.73
N ASP A 65 3.42 10.22 -1.54
CA ASP A 65 3.80 11.07 -0.42
C ASP A 65 5.16 10.63 0.10
N ILE A 66 6.07 11.58 0.28
CA ILE A 66 7.41 11.34 0.83
C ILE A 66 7.47 12.16 2.11
N LYS A 67 7.63 11.50 3.26
CA LYS A 67 7.73 12.22 4.53
C LYS A 67 8.95 13.16 4.52
N ASP A 68 8.82 14.31 5.16
CA ASP A 68 9.84 15.38 5.19
C ASP A 68 11.22 14.94 5.71
N ASP A 69 11.28 13.81 6.43
CA ASP A 69 12.51 13.22 6.96
C ASP A 69 13.15 12.17 6.04
N TYR A 70 12.57 11.93 4.85
CA TYR A 70 13.01 10.92 3.87
C TYR A 70 13.19 9.53 4.49
N THR A 71 12.38 9.19 5.49
CA THR A 71 12.40 7.85 6.10
C THR A 71 11.34 6.93 5.50
N ILE A 72 10.26 7.49 4.95
CA ILE A 72 9.13 6.75 4.41
C ILE A 72 8.71 7.36 3.08
N ILE A 73 8.51 6.49 2.09
CA ILE A 73 7.75 6.77 0.88
C ILE A 73 6.43 6.01 0.93
N ALA A 74 5.35 6.67 0.57
CA ALA A 74 4.00 6.12 0.65
C ALA A 74 3.24 6.31 -0.67
N TYR A 75 2.51 5.28 -1.07
CA TYR A 75 1.47 5.38 -2.07
C TYR A 75 0.12 5.47 -1.35
N ASN A 76 -0.43 6.69 -1.30
CA ASN A 76 -1.72 6.97 -0.71
C ASN A 76 -2.80 6.79 -1.78
N VAL A 77 -3.72 5.87 -1.57
CA VAL A 77 -4.75 5.51 -2.54
C VAL A 77 -6.13 5.51 -1.90
N VAL A 78 -7.10 6.09 -2.60
CA VAL A 78 -8.52 6.04 -2.22
C VAL A 78 -9.21 5.05 -3.14
N ILE A 79 -9.76 3.98 -2.58
CA ILE A 79 -10.46 2.94 -3.32
C ILE A 79 -11.95 2.92 -3.02
N LEU A 80 -12.76 2.50 -3.98
CA LEU A 80 -14.15 2.09 -3.75
C LEU A 80 -14.18 0.60 -3.41
N ALA A 81 -14.30 0.31 -2.13
CA ALA A 81 -14.37 -1.05 -1.63
C ALA A 81 -15.78 -1.61 -1.67
N VAL A 82 -15.92 -2.86 -2.09
CA VAL A 82 -17.21 -3.57 -2.20
C VAL A 82 -17.33 -4.68 -1.15
N PRO A 83 -18.55 -4.99 -0.66
CA PRO A 83 -18.79 -6.09 0.29
C PRO A 83 -18.35 -7.48 -0.20
N PRO A 84 -18.15 -8.46 0.70
CA PRO A 84 -18.33 -8.41 2.16
C PRO A 84 -17.05 -8.10 2.97
N TYR A 85 -15.88 -8.32 2.39
CA TYR A 85 -14.58 -8.01 2.97
C TYR A 85 -13.54 -7.80 1.87
N ILE A 86 -12.46 -7.09 2.19
CA ILE A 86 -11.27 -7.02 1.33
C ILE A 86 -10.07 -7.49 2.15
N ASN A 87 -9.34 -8.41 1.56
CA ASN A 87 -8.06 -8.90 2.04
C ASN A 87 -6.98 -8.21 1.21
N PHE A 88 -6.03 -7.50 1.82
CA PHE A 88 -4.98 -6.76 1.11
C PHE A 88 -3.66 -7.53 0.92
N SER A 89 -3.56 -8.79 1.35
CA SER A 89 -2.37 -9.64 1.12
C SER A 89 -1.99 -9.77 -0.34
N PHE A 90 -2.96 -9.60 -1.25
CA PHE A 90 -2.66 -9.61 -2.68
C PHE A 90 -1.63 -8.56 -3.09
N ILE A 91 -1.54 -7.41 -2.40
CA ILE A 91 -0.55 -6.38 -2.71
C ILE A 91 0.86 -6.95 -2.51
N HIS A 92 1.07 -7.61 -1.37
CA HIS A 92 2.33 -8.28 -1.07
C HIS A 92 2.64 -9.41 -2.05
N ASP A 93 1.63 -10.24 -2.39
CA ASP A 93 1.82 -11.37 -3.29
C ASP A 93 2.23 -10.92 -4.69
N GLU A 94 1.63 -9.84 -5.20
CA GLU A 94 1.97 -9.27 -6.52
C GLU A 94 3.35 -8.63 -6.51
N LEU A 95 3.71 -7.88 -5.46
CA LEU A 95 5.07 -7.32 -5.33
C LEU A 95 6.13 -8.43 -5.25
N THR A 96 5.85 -9.50 -4.51
CA THR A 96 6.74 -10.67 -4.41
C THR A 96 6.89 -11.38 -5.77
N ALA A 97 5.78 -11.56 -6.50
CA ALA A 97 5.78 -12.22 -7.80
C ALA A 97 6.56 -11.45 -8.88
N ASN A 98 6.62 -10.12 -8.75
CA ASN A 98 7.35 -9.24 -9.66
C ASN A 98 8.78 -8.92 -9.17
N GLU A 99 9.27 -9.61 -8.12
CA GLU A 99 10.60 -9.39 -7.52
C GLU A 99 10.82 -7.94 -7.04
N LEU A 100 9.74 -7.24 -6.67
CA LEU A 100 9.74 -5.88 -6.16
C LEU A 100 9.89 -5.84 -4.63
N PRO A 101 10.26 -4.68 -4.06
CA PRO A 101 10.20 -4.47 -2.61
C PRO A 101 8.82 -4.80 -2.06
N HIS A 102 8.77 -5.75 -1.14
CA HIS A 102 7.54 -6.31 -0.57
C HIS A 102 7.49 -6.17 0.95
N GLN A 103 8.52 -5.57 1.57
CA GLN A 103 8.49 -5.11 2.95
C GLN A 103 7.72 -3.79 3.01
N LEU A 104 6.46 -3.85 3.43
CA LEU A 104 5.57 -2.72 3.44
C LEU A 104 4.75 -2.66 4.72
N LEU A 105 4.22 -1.48 5.00
CA LEU A 105 3.21 -1.24 6.02
C LEU A 105 1.98 -0.63 5.34
N LEU A 106 0.83 -1.28 5.48
CA LEU A 106 -0.42 -0.74 4.99
C LEU A 106 -1.21 -0.14 6.17
N THR A 107 -1.73 1.07 6.02
CA THR A 107 -2.55 1.72 7.06
C THR A 107 -3.81 2.33 6.46
N THR A 108 -4.84 2.49 7.28
CA THR A 108 -6.06 3.26 6.96
C THR A 108 -6.27 4.27 8.09
N PRO A 109 -6.65 5.53 7.78
CA PRO A 109 -6.98 6.50 8.82
C PRO A 109 -8.28 6.08 9.54
N ASN A 110 -8.34 6.21 10.87
CA ASN A 110 -9.58 6.06 11.62
C ASN A 110 -10.20 7.44 11.87
N HIS A 111 -11.25 7.76 11.11
CA HIS A 111 -11.93 9.05 11.20
C HIS A 111 -12.79 9.23 12.47
N TYR A 112 -12.89 8.22 13.36
CA TYR A 112 -13.68 8.31 14.60
C TYR A 112 -12.87 8.73 15.84
N ASN A 113 -11.55 8.51 15.86
CA ASN A 113 -10.70 8.77 17.02
C ASN A 113 -9.38 9.47 16.69
N ASN A 114 -9.11 9.87 15.44
CA ASN A 114 -7.82 10.43 15.00
C ASN A 114 -6.61 9.50 15.30
N GLU A 115 -6.85 8.21 15.53
CA GLU A 115 -5.82 7.20 15.70
C GLU A 115 -5.70 6.42 14.37
N GLU A 116 -4.52 5.99 13.94
CA GLU A 116 -4.40 5.06 12.80
C GLU A 116 -4.80 3.66 13.32
N TYR A 117 -5.80 2.99 12.74
CA TYR A 117 -6.14 1.61 13.14
C TYR A 117 -6.25 0.63 11.96
N ASP A 118 -5.46 -0.45 12.11
CA ASP A 118 -5.66 -1.87 11.77
C ASP A 118 -5.99 -2.28 10.33
N ILE A 119 -5.03 -2.09 9.41
CA ILE A 119 -4.77 -3.14 8.40
C ILE A 119 -3.27 -3.40 8.38
N LEU A 120 -2.75 -3.98 9.46
CA LEU A 120 -1.32 -4.11 9.70
C LEU A 120 -0.69 -5.29 8.92
N LEU A 121 -0.77 -5.25 7.59
CA LEU A 121 0.17 -6.06 6.80
C LEU A 121 1.55 -5.41 6.97
N GLU A 122 2.26 -5.82 8.02
CA GLU A 122 3.67 -5.52 8.25
C GLU A 122 4.49 -6.72 7.79
N THR A 123 5.33 -6.52 6.79
CA THR A 123 6.24 -7.56 6.29
C THR A 123 7.66 -7.16 6.65
N LYS A 124 8.22 -7.78 7.70
CA LYS A 124 9.64 -7.66 8.11
C LYS A 124 10.49 -8.78 7.54
#